data_AF-A0AAN1XSQ2-F1
#
_entry.id   AF-A0AAN1XSQ2-F1
#
_cell.length_a   1.000
_cell.length_b   1.000
_cell.length_c   1.000
_cell.angle_alpha   90.00
_cell.angle_beta   90.00
_cell.angle_gamma   90.00
#
_symmetry.space_group_name_H-M   'P 1'
#
loop_
_entity.id
_entity.type
_entity.pdbx_description
1 polymer ?
#
loop_
_entity_poly.entity_id
_entity_poly.type
_entity_poly.pdbx_seq_one_letter_code
_entity_poly.pdbx_strand_id
1 'polypeptide(L)'
;MAPVLQSPRCMNCHTITDFPRQGDARREHFLNVRRGPENHGMAGMRCSTCHATHNQTAADVPGAPHWGLAPLSMGWEGKNVHALCLAVLDRSKNGNRNIAALVHHFSDDPLVGWAWHPGGTRRPPPVDKPHFRALVAHWAATGAECPA
;
A
#
# COMPACT_ATOMS: atom_id res chain seq x y z
N MET A 1 -6.89 -12.57 -2.57
CA MET A 1 -6.40 -11.16 -2.44
C MET A 1 -5.75 -10.87 -1.09
N ALA A 2 -6.35 -11.29 0.04
CA ALA A 2 -5.87 -10.92 1.37
C ALA A 2 -4.37 -11.15 1.66
N PRO A 3 -3.73 -12.27 1.25
CA PRO A 3 -2.29 -12.46 1.48
C PRO A 3 -1.39 -11.39 0.84
N VAL A 4 -1.82 -10.81 -0.30
CA VAL A 4 -1.11 -9.69 -0.93
C VAL A 4 -1.30 -8.43 -0.09
N LEU A 5 -2.54 -8.10 0.24
CA LEU A 5 -2.86 -6.90 1.03
C LEU A 5 -2.21 -6.93 2.42
N GLN A 6 -2.13 -8.11 3.05
CA GLN A 6 -1.47 -8.33 4.35
C GLN A 6 0.05 -8.48 4.25
N SER A 7 0.63 -8.48 3.05
CA SER A 7 2.08 -8.52 2.89
C SER A 7 2.73 -7.20 3.34
N PRO A 8 4.02 -7.22 3.76
CA PRO A 8 4.75 -6.00 4.10
C PRO A 8 4.73 -4.92 3.02
N ARG A 9 4.57 -5.28 1.74
CA ARG A 9 4.56 -4.30 0.65
C ARG A 9 3.38 -3.34 0.72
N CYS A 10 2.21 -3.82 1.15
CA CYS A 10 1.02 -3.00 1.35
C CYS A 10 0.94 -2.49 2.79
N MET A 11 1.21 -3.38 3.75
CA MET A 11 1.15 -3.11 5.18
C MET A 11 2.13 -2.02 5.64
N ASN A 12 3.25 -1.79 4.93
CA ASN A 12 4.18 -0.72 5.27
C ASN A 12 3.61 0.69 5.02
N CYS A 13 2.61 0.81 4.13
CA CYS A 13 1.92 2.06 3.81
C CYS A 13 0.57 2.18 4.54
N HIS A 14 -0.13 1.06 4.70
CA HIS A 14 -1.42 0.94 5.40
C HIS A 14 -1.25 0.69 6.91
N THR A 15 -0.41 1.50 7.55
CA THR A 15 -0.14 1.41 8.99
C THR A 15 -1.25 2.07 9.82
N ILE A 16 -1.37 1.68 11.09
CA ILE A 16 -2.22 2.37 12.08
C ILE A 16 -1.43 3.41 12.89
N THR A 17 -0.15 3.60 12.57
CA THR A 17 0.76 4.53 13.24
C THR A 17 0.97 5.79 12.41
N ASP A 18 1.54 6.81 13.06
CA ASP A 18 1.91 8.09 12.45
C ASP A 18 3.23 8.02 11.67
N PHE A 19 3.82 6.84 11.47
CA PHE A 19 5.06 6.64 10.72
C PHE A 19 4.93 5.51 9.68
N PRO A 20 5.72 5.56 8.58
CA PRO A 20 5.86 4.43 7.67
C PRO A 20 6.59 3.27 8.36
N ARG A 21 6.28 2.05 7.94
CA ARG A 21 7.11 0.89 8.27
C ARG A 21 8.03 0.53 7.11
N GLN A 22 9.15 -0.14 7.41
CA GLN A 22 10.19 -0.47 6.43
C GLN A 22 10.54 -1.96 6.47
N GLY A 23 10.73 -2.52 5.28
CA GLY A 23 11.19 -3.91 5.11
C GLY A 23 10.15 -4.94 5.52
N ASP A 24 10.58 -6.20 5.55
CA ASP A 24 9.69 -7.33 5.88
C ASP A 24 9.44 -7.44 7.38
N ALA A 25 10.41 -7.01 8.19
CA ALA A 25 10.28 -6.90 9.64
C ALA A 25 9.35 -5.75 10.08
N ARG A 26 8.88 -4.90 9.15
CA ARG A 26 7.92 -3.83 9.41
C ARG A 26 8.35 -2.90 10.56
N ARG A 27 9.65 -2.63 10.66
CA ARG A 27 10.24 -1.68 11.61
C ARG A 27 9.86 -0.25 11.26
N GLU A 28 9.97 0.68 12.20
CA GLU A 28 9.86 2.12 11.89
C GLU A 28 10.89 2.52 10.81
N HIS A 29 10.50 3.46 9.96
CA HIS A 29 11.39 3.99 8.94
C HIS A 29 12.69 4.53 9.57
N PHE A 30 13.85 4.14 9.06
CA PHE A 30 15.13 4.41 9.73
C PHE A 30 15.46 5.90 9.98
N LEU A 31 14.96 6.80 9.13
CA LEU A 31 15.07 8.26 9.31
C LEU A 31 14.03 8.84 10.30
N ASN A 32 13.21 8.01 10.94
CA ASN A 32 12.13 8.40 11.84
C ASN A 32 11.15 9.42 11.23
N VAL A 33 10.90 9.31 9.92
CA VAL A 33 9.98 10.20 9.20
C VAL A 33 8.55 9.99 9.71
N ARG A 34 7.79 11.07 9.79
CA ARG A 34 6.39 11.07 10.25
C ARG A 34 5.46 11.35 9.08
N ARG A 35 4.25 10.79 9.13
CA ARG A 35 3.19 10.80 8.11
C ARG A 35 2.87 12.20 7.58
N GLY A 36 2.80 13.19 8.47
CA GLY A 36 2.32 14.53 8.12
C GLY A 36 0.81 14.59 7.85
N PRO A 37 0.21 15.79 7.84
CA PRO A 37 -1.24 15.96 7.66
C PRO A 37 -1.74 15.44 6.31
N GLU A 38 -0.87 15.46 5.29
CA GLU A 38 -1.19 15.02 3.93
C GLU A 38 -0.76 13.57 3.64
N ASN A 39 -0.16 12.87 4.60
CA ASN A 39 0.44 11.53 4.41
C ASN A 39 1.70 11.48 3.52
N HIS A 40 2.28 12.64 3.20
CA HIS A 40 3.47 12.79 2.35
C HIS A 40 4.70 13.31 3.12
N GLY A 41 4.74 13.10 4.43
CA GLY A 41 5.80 13.60 5.29
C GLY A 41 5.45 14.91 5.99
N MET A 42 6.07 15.14 7.15
CA MET A 42 6.00 16.42 7.88
C MET A 42 6.73 17.53 7.12
N ALA A 43 6.46 18.78 7.50
CA ALA A 43 7.25 19.92 7.05
C ALA A 43 8.75 19.71 7.35
N GLY A 44 9.61 19.98 6.38
CA GLY A 44 11.06 19.76 6.48
C GLY A 44 11.54 18.32 6.24
N MET A 45 10.63 17.33 6.19
CA MET A 45 10.96 15.93 5.95
C MET A 45 9.89 15.26 5.07
N ARG A 46 9.72 15.80 3.86
CA ARG A 46 8.76 15.29 2.88
C ARG A 46 9.26 14.00 2.25
N CYS A 47 8.36 13.08 1.96
CA CYS A 47 8.70 11.81 1.31
C CYS A 47 9.44 12.02 -0.02
N SER A 48 9.02 13.01 -0.80
CA SER A 48 9.58 13.37 -2.10
C SER A 48 11.01 13.92 -2.05
N THR A 49 11.53 14.25 -0.86
CA THR A 49 12.94 14.65 -0.69
C THR A 49 13.90 13.50 -0.98
N CYS A 50 13.47 12.25 -0.73
CA CYS A 50 14.30 11.06 -0.97
C CYS A 50 13.66 10.12 -1.99
N HIS A 51 12.34 9.92 -1.94
CA HIS A 51 11.62 9.01 -2.82
C HIS A 51 11.33 9.68 -4.16
N ALA A 52 12.07 9.26 -5.19
CA ALA A 52 11.87 9.69 -6.57
C ALA A 52 10.73 8.92 -7.26
N THR A 53 10.52 9.17 -8.56
CA THR A 53 9.52 8.49 -9.38
C THR A 53 9.85 7.05 -9.74
N HIS A 54 11.07 6.58 -9.40
CA HIS A 54 11.55 5.23 -9.63
C HIS A 54 12.59 4.86 -8.56
N ASN A 55 12.81 3.56 -8.37
CA ASN A 55 13.81 3.05 -7.42
C ASN A 55 15.20 3.63 -7.70
N GLN A 56 15.87 4.10 -6.65
CA GLN A 56 17.22 4.63 -6.69
C GLN A 56 18.21 3.57 -6.21
N THR A 57 18.79 2.81 -7.15
CA THR A 57 19.66 1.65 -6.84
C THR A 57 20.87 2.03 -5.99
N ALA A 58 21.55 3.15 -6.30
CA ALA A 58 22.77 3.56 -5.61
C ALA A 58 22.54 3.91 -4.12
N ALA A 59 21.36 4.42 -3.77
CA ALA A 59 20.99 4.81 -2.42
C ALA A 59 20.12 3.77 -1.70
N ASP A 60 19.76 2.67 -2.38
CA ASP A 60 18.73 1.70 -1.95
C ASP A 60 17.39 2.34 -1.52
N VAL A 61 17.03 3.48 -2.11
CA VAL A 61 15.79 4.20 -1.81
C VAL A 61 14.70 3.76 -2.80
N PRO A 62 13.55 3.25 -2.33
CA PRO A 62 12.46 2.89 -3.23
C PRO A 62 11.82 4.14 -3.83
N GLY A 63 11.20 4.01 -5.00
CA GLY A 63 10.55 5.15 -5.64
C GLY A 63 9.46 4.75 -6.62
N ALA A 64 8.44 5.59 -6.67
CA ALA A 64 7.29 5.54 -7.56
C ALA A 64 6.66 6.95 -7.62
N PRO A 65 5.85 7.27 -8.64
CA PRO A 65 5.06 8.49 -8.64
C PRO A 65 4.22 8.64 -7.36
N HIS A 66 3.96 9.89 -6.94
CA HIS A 66 3.08 10.25 -5.81
C HIS A 66 3.35 9.50 -4.50
N TRP A 67 4.61 9.19 -4.19
CA TRP A 67 5.00 8.44 -2.99
C TRP A 67 4.43 9.05 -1.69
N GLY A 68 3.76 8.20 -0.91
CA GLY A 68 3.09 8.61 0.33
C GLY A 68 2.46 7.41 1.06
N LEU A 69 1.92 7.69 2.25
CA LEU A 69 1.18 6.71 3.05
C LEU A 69 -0.30 6.73 2.70
N ALA A 70 -0.96 5.57 2.87
CA ALA A 70 -2.42 5.55 2.89
C ALA A 70 -2.90 6.24 4.18
N PRO A 71 -3.93 7.11 4.17
CA PRO A 71 -4.46 7.77 5.36
C PRO A 71 -4.70 6.83 6.54
N LEU A 72 -4.65 7.34 7.78
CA LEU A 72 -4.85 6.52 9.00
C LEU A 72 -6.19 5.76 9.00
N SER A 73 -7.23 6.34 8.40
CA SER A 73 -8.54 5.66 8.23
C SER A 73 -8.45 4.38 7.39
N MET A 74 -7.40 4.24 6.58
CA MET A 74 -7.08 3.07 5.76
C MET A 74 -6.04 2.16 6.41
N GLY A 75 -5.77 2.31 7.70
CA GLY A 75 -4.88 1.42 8.45
C GLY A 75 -5.46 0.01 8.55
N TRP A 76 -4.64 -1.00 8.23
CA TRP A 76 -5.11 -2.39 8.07
C TRP A 76 -4.47 -3.36 9.08
N GLU A 77 -3.54 -2.89 9.92
CA GLU A 77 -2.89 -3.72 10.94
C GLU A 77 -3.90 -4.35 11.90
N GLY A 78 -3.70 -5.63 12.24
CA GLY A 78 -4.57 -6.37 13.16
C GLY A 78 -5.92 -6.80 12.58
N LYS A 79 -6.27 -6.41 11.35
CA LYS A 79 -7.51 -6.87 10.70
C LYS A 79 -7.35 -8.30 10.20
N ASN A 80 -8.31 -9.16 10.56
CA ASN A 80 -8.50 -10.44 9.90
C ASN A 80 -9.01 -10.25 8.45
N VAL A 81 -9.14 -11.34 7.69
CA VAL A 81 -9.51 -11.28 6.26
C VAL A 81 -10.87 -10.59 6.04
N HIS A 82 -11.89 -10.94 6.83
CA HIS A 82 -13.22 -10.34 6.74
C HIS A 82 -13.18 -8.83 7.04
N ALA A 83 -12.59 -8.44 8.17
CA ALA A 83 -12.51 -7.04 8.59
C ALA A 83 -11.67 -6.18 7.63
N LEU A 84 -10.64 -6.76 7.02
CA LEU A 84 -9.84 -6.10 5.97
C LEU A 84 -10.70 -5.85 4.73
N CYS A 85 -11.44 -6.85 4.26
CA CYS A 85 -12.32 -6.70 3.12
C CYS A 85 -13.37 -5.59 3.35
N LEU A 86 -14.05 -5.61 4.51
CA LEU A 86 -15.01 -4.57 4.86
C LEU A 86 -14.37 -3.17 4.87
N ALA A 87 -13.16 -3.04 5.40
CA ALA A 87 -12.44 -1.76 5.41
C ALA A 87 -12.05 -1.28 3.99
N VAL A 88 -11.73 -2.20 3.07
CA VAL A 88 -11.44 -1.88 1.67
C VAL A 88 -12.69 -1.38 0.93
N LEU A 89 -13.88 -1.89 1.28
CA LEU A 89 -15.15 -1.49 0.66
C LEU A 89 -15.76 -0.22 1.28
N ASP A 90 -15.46 0.05 2.55
CA ASP A 90 -15.98 1.21 3.27
C ASP A 90 -15.43 2.51 2.64
N ARG A 91 -16.32 3.27 1.97
CA ARG A 91 -15.97 4.52 1.27
C ARG A 91 -15.41 5.59 2.20
N SER A 92 -15.73 5.54 3.51
CA SER A 92 -15.15 6.44 4.50
C SER A 92 -13.71 6.07 4.88
N LYS A 93 -13.25 4.86 4.53
CA LYS A 93 -11.95 4.27 4.90
C LYS A 93 -11.09 3.82 3.72
N ASN A 94 -11.54 4.05 2.48
CA ASN A 94 -10.81 3.63 1.27
C ASN A 94 -10.48 4.78 0.31
N GLY A 95 -10.74 6.02 0.73
CA GLY A 95 -10.52 7.23 -0.07
C GLY A 95 -11.68 7.50 -1.01
N ASN A 96 -12.89 7.16 -0.57
CA ASN A 96 -14.13 7.32 -1.32
C ASN A 96 -14.14 6.58 -2.68
N ARG A 97 -13.38 5.49 -2.79
CA ARG A 97 -13.30 4.66 -4.00
C ARG A 97 -14.50 3.73 -4.08
N ASN A 98 -15.16 3.71 -5.24
CA ASN A 98 -16.11 2.65 -5.59
C ASN A 98 -15.36 1.40 -6.10
N ILE A 99 -16.07 0.30 -6.38
CA ILE A 99 -15.45 -0.96 -6.80
C ILE A 99 -14.58 -0.78 -8.06
N ALA A 100 -15.06 -0.07 -9.09
CA ALA A 100 -14.26 0.19 -10.29
C ALA A 100 -12.97 0.95 -9.99
N ALA A 101 -13.02 1.96 -9.12
CA ALA A 101 -11.85 2.72 -8.68
C ALA A 101 -10.90 1.87 -7.81
N LEU A 102 -11.41 0.93 -7.03
CA LEU A 102 -10.59 -0.05 -6.29
C LEU A 102 -9.88 -1.00 -7.24
N VAL A 103 -10.57 -1.50 -8.28
CA VAL A 103 -9.96 -2.33 -9.33
C VAL A 103 -8.80 -1.60 -9.99
N HIS A 104 -9.03 -0.35 -10.42
CA HIS A 104 -7.98 0.49 -10.99
C HIS A 104 -6.84 0.73 -10.00
N HIS A 105 -7.13 1.08 -8.74
CA HIS A 105 -6.10 1.30 -7.73
C HIS A 105 -5.22 0.05 -7.51
N PHE A 106 -5.81 -1.13 -7.38
CA PHE A 106 -5.05 -2.36 -7.19
C PHE A 106 -4.32 -2.82 -8.45
N SER A 107 -4.82 -2.46 -9.64
CA SER A 107 -4.31 -2.99 -10.91
C SER A 107 -3.30 -2.08 -11.57
N ASP A 108 -3.53 -0.78 -11.56
CA ASP A 108 -2.94 0.18 -12.50
C ASP A 108 -2.23 1.34 -11.82
N ASP A 109 -2.51 1.62 -10.54
CA ASP A 109 -1.84 2.68 -9.78
C ASP A 109 -0.32 2.42 -9.70
N PRO A 110 0.53 3.33 -10.23
CA PRO A 110 1.98 3.15 -10.24
C PRO A 110 2.62 2.96 -8.86
N LEU A 111 2.09 3.66 -7.82
CA LEU A 111 2.60 3.51 -6.45
C LEU A 111 2.27 2.12 -5.90
N VAL A 112 1.09 1.59 -6.21
CA VAL A 112 0.73 0.20 -5.86
C VAL A 112 1.56 -0.79 -6.69
N GLY A 113 1.78 -0.50 -7.97
CA GLY A 113 2.59 -1.29 -8.89
C GLY A 113 4.03 -1.52 -8.40
N TRP A 114 4.63 -0.52 -7.74
CA TRP A 114 5.97 -0.63 -7.13
C TRP A 114 6.12 -1.86 -6.23
N ALA A 115 5.06 -2.31 -5.55
CA ALA A 115 5.13 -3.46 -4.65
C ALA A 115 5.74 -4.71 -5.31
N TRP A 116 5.53 -4.91 -6.62
CA TRP A 116 6.05 -6.05 -7.37
C TRP A 116 7.45 -5.84 -7.96
N HIS A 117 7.93 -4.59 -7.98
CA HIS A 117 9.29 -4.24 -8.36
C HIS A 117 9.92 -3.34 -7.28
N PRO A 118 10.10 -3.83 -6.04
CA PRO A 118 10.38 -2.98 -4.89
C PRO A 118 11.84 -2.48 -4.81
N GLY A 119 12.72 -2.99 -5.68
CA GLY A 119 14.13 -2.63 -5.72
C GLY A 119 14.96 -3.20 -4.57
N GLY A 120 16.28 -3.26 -4.77
CA GLY A 120 17.22 -3.83 -3.79
C GLY A 120 16.93 -5.31 -3.52
N THR A 121 17.02 -5.71 -2.26
CA THR A 121 16.77 -7.10 -1.80
C THR A 121 15.34 -7.31 -1.27
N ARG A 122 14.43 -6.33 -1.49
CA ARG A 122 13.05 -6.38 -0.98
C ARG A 122 12.26 -7.44 -1.74
N ARG A 123 11.50 -8.26 -1.01
CA ARG A 123 10.64 -9.29 -1.62
C ARG A 123 9.31 -8.70 -2.11
N PRO A 124 8.83 -9.11 -3.29
CA PRO A 124 7.49 -8.77 -3.75
C PRO A 124 6.40 -9.47 -2.92
N PRO A 125 5.10 -9.15 -3.11
CA PRO A 125 4.01 -9.90 -2.49
C PRO A 125 4.00 -11.37 -2.94
N PRO A 126 3.31 -12.27 -2.20
CA PRO A 126 3.32 -13.71 -2.46
C PRO A 126 2.62 -14.15 -3.77
N VAL A 127 1.92 -13.24 -4.45
CA VAL A 127 1.24 -13.48 -5.73
C VAL A 127 1.78 -12.47 -6.73
N ASP A 128 2.13 -12.89 -7.93
CA ASP A 128 2.59 -11.98 -8.99
C ASP A 128 1.49 -11.01 -9.46
N LYS A 129 1.91 -9.93 -10.14
CA LYS A 129 1.02 -8.83 -10.49
C LYS A 129 -0.09 -9.26 -11.47
N PRO A 130 0.18 -10.01 -12.56
CA PRO A 130 -0.87 -10.51 -13.45
C PRO A 130 -1.94 -11.33 -12.70
N HIS A 131 -1.55 -12.29 -11.87
CA HIS A 131 -2.50 -13.09 -11.11
C HIS A 131 -3.25 -12.25 -10.08
N PHE A 132 -2.60 -11.29 -9.42
CA PHE A 132 -3.29 -10.37 -8.50
C PHE A 132 -4.35 -9.53 -9.22
N ARG A 133 -4.05 -9.00 -10.42
CA ARG A 133 -5.04 -8.27 -11.25
C ARG A 133 -6.23 -9.15 -11.61
N ALA A 134 -5.99 -10.40 -11.99
CA ALA A 134 -7.06 -11.36 -12.27
C ALA A 134 -7.93 -11.63 -11.04
N LEU A 135 -7.33 -11.81 -9.87
CA LEU A 135 -8.06 -12.01 -8.60
C LEU A 135 -8.92 -10.80 -8.23
N VAL A 136 -8.39 -9.58 -8.41
CA VAL A 136 -9.13 -8.32 -8.15
C VAL A 136 -10.31 -8.18 -9.10
N ALA A 137 -10.11 -8.44 -10.40
CA ALA A 137 -11.17 -8.40 -11.40
C ALA A 137 -12.27 -9.42 -11.11
N HIS A 138 -11.88 -10.65 -10.73
CA HIS A 138 -12.84 -11.70 -10.37
C HIS A 138 -13.65 -11.33 -9.12
N TRP A 139 -12.99 -10.88 -8.06
CA TRP A 139 -13.64 -10.40 -6.84
C TRP A 139 -14.65 -9.29 -7.14
N ALA A 140 -14.28 -8.31 -7.97
CA ALA A 140 -15.20 -7.25 -8.38
C ALA A 140 -16.40 -7.77 -9.18
N ALA A 141 -16.19 -8.74 -10.09
CA ALA A 141 -17.24 -9.34 -10.91
C ALA A 141 -18.26 -10.14 -10.08
N THR A 142 -17.83 -10.72 -8.95
CA THR A 142 -18.72 -11.41 -8.00
C THR A 142 -19.33 -10.47 -6.96
N GLY A 143 -19.44 -9.18 -7.25
CA GLY A 143 -20.06 -8.20 -6.33
C GLY A 143 -19.16 -7.72 -5.19
N ALA A 144 -17.86 -8.01 -5.25
CA ALA A 144 -16.88 -7.62 -4.25
C ALA A 144 -17.18 -8.15 -2.83
N GLU A 145 -17.78 -9.34 -2.74
CA GLU A 145 -18.19 -9.95 -1.48
C GLU A 145 -17.02 -10.17 -0.51
N CYS A 146 -17.31 -10.01 0.78
CA CYS A 146 -16.36 -10.32 1.84
C CYS A 146 -16.58 -11.73 2.37
N PRO A 147 -15.53 -12.54 2.53
CA PRO A 147 -15.65 -13.88 3.09
C PRO A 147 -16.14 -13.79 4.54
N ALA A 148 -16.93 -14.76 4.99
CA ALA A 148 -17.41 -14.87 6.36
C ALA A 148 -16.27 -15.04 7.38
#